data_AF-A0A7C1UQJ6-F1
#
_entry.id   AF-A0A7C1UQJ6-F1
#
_cell.length_a   1.000
_cell.length_b   1.000
_cell.length_c   1.000
_cell.angle_alpha   90.00
_cell.angle_beta   90.00
_cell.angle_gamma   90.00
#
_symmetry.space_group_name_H-M   'P 1'
#
loop_
_entity.id
_entity.type
_entity.pdbx_description
1 polymer ?
#
loop_
_entity_poly.entity_id
_entity_poly.type
_entity_poly.pdbx_seq_one_letter_code
_entity_poly.pdbx_strand_id
1 'polypeptide(L)' 'MTENVVITETNMPNVPLLSRGKVRDIYDLGEHLLLVATDRISAFDVIMPTPIPDNGRILTPLSVFWFKKFEGKVR' A
#
# COMPACT_ATOMS: atom_id res chain seq x y z
N MET A 1 -21.08 0.54 12.74
CA MET A 1 -20.04 -0.44 12.36
C MET A 1 -19.79 -0.23 10.88
N THR A 2 -18.71 0.44 10.50
CA THR A 2 -18.32 0.56 9.09
C THR A 2 -17.92 -0.83 8.59
N GLU A 3 -18.51 -1.30 7.50
CA GLU A 3 -18.05 -2.51 6.83
C GLU A 3 -16.57 -2.36 6.48
N ASN A 4 -15.75 -3.32 6.90
CA ASN A 4 -14.34 -3.38 6.51
C ASN A 4 -14.29 -3.92 5.08
N VAL A 5 -14.33 -3.01 4.12
CA VAL A 5 -14.12 -3.33 2.70
C VAL A 5 -12.66 -3.74 2.52
N VAL A 6 -12.46 -4.98 2.08
CA VAL A 6 -11.14 -5.51 1.74
C VAL A 6 -10.65 -4.91 0.43
N ILE A 7 -9.47 -4.32 0.42
CA ILE A 7 -8.89 -3.67 -0.75
C ILE A 7 -7.78 -4.56 -1.33
N THR A 8 -8.06 -5.31 -2.38
CA THR A 8 -7.02 -6.11 -3.08
C THR A 8 -6.39 -5.36 -4.26
N GLU A 9 -7.13 -4.44 -4.86
CA GLU A 9 -6.71 -3.65 -6.01
C GLU A 9 -7.36 -2.27 -5.92
N THR A 10 -6.67 -1.26 -6.42
CA THR A 10 -7.22 0.08 -6.60
C THR A 10 -7.35 0.46 -8.07
N ASN A 11 -8.32 1.33 -8.36
CA ASN A 11 -8.53 1.89 -9.68
C ASN A 11 -8.83 3.40 -9.54
N MET A 12 -7.94 4.23 -10.08
CA MET A 12 -8.07 5.69 -10.11
C MET A 12 -7.99 6.13 -11.58
N PRO A 13 -9.13 6.25 -12.29
CA PRO A 13 -9.13 6.40 -13.76
C PRO A 13 -8.36 7.61 -14.30
N ASN A 14 -8.25 8.67 -13.51
CA ASN A 14 -7.63 9.93 -13.91
C ASN A 14 -6.19 10.09 -13.37
N VAL A 15 -5.62 9.01 -12.83
CA VAL A 15 -4.26 9.01 -12.26
C VAL A 15 -3.47 7.88 -12.91
N PRO A 16 -2.36 8.17 -13.62
CA PRO A 16 -1.57 7.13 -14.27
C PRO A 16 -1.09 6.07 -13.27
N LEU A 17 -1.43 4.80 -13.54
CA LEU A 17 -0.88 3.67 -12.79
C LEU A 17 0.52 3.37 -13.31
N LEU A 18 1.55 3.53 -12.46
CA LEU A 18 2.94 3.22 -12.81
C LEU A 18 3.24 1.73 -12.68
N SER A 19 2.81 1.13 -11.58
CA SER A 19 3.13 -0.26 -11.29
C SER A 19 2.18 -0.86 -10.26
N ARG A 20 1.95 -2.17 -10.38
CA ARG A 20 1.29 -3.00 -9.39
C ARG A 20 2.28 -4.03 -8.87
N GLY A 21 2.74 -3.83 -7.64
CA GLY A 21 3.55 -4.80 -6.92
C GLY A 21 2.72 -5.90 -6.29
N LYS A 22 3.37 -6.76 -5.50
CA LYS A 22 2.70 -7.86 -4.77
C LYS A 22 1.63 -7.38 -3.80
N VAL A 23 1.91 -6.27 -3.11
CA VAL A 23 1.06 -5.75 -2.02
C VAL A 23 0.79 -4.24 -2.10
N ARG A 24 1.33 -3.54 -3.12
CA ARG A 24 1.13 -2.10 -3.31
C ARG A 24 0.80 -1.75 -4.75
N ASP A 25 -0.09 -0.79 -4.93
CA ASP A 25 -0.30 -0.10 -6.20
C ASP A 25 0.42 1.25 -6.14
N ILE A 26 1.07 1.66 -7.24
CA ILE A 26 1.83 2.90 -7.34
C ILE A 26 1.28 3.74 -8.48
N TYR A 27 0.87 4.96 -8.15
CA TYR A 27 0.34 5.94 -9.09
C TYR A 27 1.26 7.14 -9.23
N ASP A 28 1.30 7.70 -10.44
CA ASP A 28 2.01 8.93 -10.75
C ASP A 28 1.11 10.15 -10.51
N LEU A 29 1.59 11.11 -9.71
CA LEU A 29 0.95 12.41 -9.51
C LEU A 29 1.78 13.55 -10.14
N GLY A 30 2.74 13.24 -11.01
CA GLY A 30 3.67 14.19 -11.63
C GLY A 30 4.89 14.41 -10.75
N GLU A 31 4.81 15.36 -9.80
CA GLU A 31 5.93 15.65 -8.89
C GLU A 31 6.03 14.66 -7.72
N HIS A 32 4.99 13.85 -7.52
CA HIS A 32 4.87 12.94 -6.38
C HIS A 32 4.41 11.57 -6.84
N LEU A 33 4.68 10.57 -5.99
CA LEU A 33 4.14 9.23 -6.13
C LEU A 33 3.08 8.97 -5.06
N LEU A 34 1.96 8.38 -5.45
CA LEU A 34 0.97 7.84 -4.52
C LEU A 34 1.20 6.34 -4.37
N LEU A 35 1.62 5.93 -3.18
CA LEU A 35 1.79 4.54 -2.80
C LEU A 35 0.56 4.07 -2.02
N VAL A 36 -0.19 3.12 -2.58
CA VAL A 36 -1.37 2.53 -1.93
C VAL A 36 -1.03 1.14 -1.43
N ALA A 37 -0.99 0.96 -0.11
CA ALA A 37 -0.86 -0.36 0.50
C ALA A 37 -2.22 -1.08 0.48
N THR A 38 -2.25 -2.27 -0.14
CA THR A 38 -3.45 -3.11 -0.24
C THR A 38 -3.50 -4.15 0.89
N ASP A 39 -4.63 -4.84 1.01
CA ASP A 39 -4.84 -5.95 1.94
C ASP A 39 -4.26 -7.29 1.45
N ARG A 40 -3.63 -7.29 0.28
CA ARG A 40 -2.86 -8.44 -0.22
C ARG A 40 -1.67 -8.74 0.69
N ILE A 41 -1.33 -10.01 0.78
CA ILE A 41 -0.12 -10.50 1.44
C ILE A 41 0.58 -11.50 0.52
N SER A 42 1.91 -11.55 0.58
CA SER A 42 2.70 -12.54 -0.15
C SER A 42 3.60 -13.34 0.79
N ALA A 43 3.72 -14.64 0.54
CA ALA A 43 4.64 -15.54 1.22
C ALA A 43 5.19 -16.55 0.20
N PHE A 44 6.42 -17.02 0.40
CA PHE A 44 7.09 -17.95 -0.52
C PHE A 44 7.05 -17.48 -1.99
N ASP A 45 7.31 -16.19 -2.20
CA ASP A 45 7.27 -15.50 -3.49
C ASP A 45 5.88 -15.41 -4.18
N VAL A 46 4.82 -15.97 -3.60
CA VAL A 46 3.46 -16.01 -4.16
C VAL A 46 2.52 -15.05 -3.42
N ILE A 47 1.59 -14.41 -4.14
CA ILE A 47 0.50 -13.62 -3.55
C ILE A 47 -0.58 -14.59 -3.08
N MET A 48 -0.99 -14.47 -1.81
CA MET A 48 -1.98 -15.37 -1.23
C MET A 48 -3.39 -15.08 -1.79
N PRO A 49 -4.23 -16.11 -2.02
CA PRO A 49 -5.58 -15.92 -2.54
C PRO A 49 -6.51 -15.23 -1.53
N THR A 50 -6.25 -15.40 -0.24
CA THR A 50 -7.02 -14.79 0.84
C THR A 50 -6.27 -13.54 1.36
N PRO A 51 -6.84 -12.33 1.20
CA PRO A 51 -6.28 -11.11 1.76
C PRO A 51 -6.48 -11.02 3.27
N ILE A 52 -5.71 -10.14 3.93
CA ILE A 52 -5.88 -9.82 5.34
C ILE A 52 -6.55 -8.45 5.44
N PRO A 53 -7.83 -8.38 5.89
CA PRO A 53 -8.52 -7.11 6.05
C PRO A 53 -7.69 -6.13 6.89
N ASP A 54 -7.67 -4.86 6.47
CA ASP A 54 -7.04 -3.75 7.18
C ASP A 54 -5.50 -3.76 7.18
N ASN A 55 -4.85 -4.72 6.52
CA ASN A 55 -3.40 -4.81 6.47
C ASN A 55 -2.80 -3.54 5.85
N GLY A 56 -3.36 -3.06 4.74
CA GLY A 56 -2.92 -1.79 4.14
C GLY A 56 -3.11 -0.60 5.09
N ARG A 57 -4.25 -0.57 5.80
CA ARG A 57 -4.62 0.49 6.74
C ARG A 57 -3.72 0.55 7.97
N ILE A 58 -3.23 -0.59 8.46
CA ILE A 58 -2.33 -0.69 9.62
C ILE A 58 -0.88 -0.43 9.21
N LEU A 59 -0.44 -0.98 8.08
CA LEU A 59 0.96 -0.85 7.64
C LEU A 59 1.31 0.57 7.21
N THR A 60 0.36 1.32 6.66
CA THR A 60 0.58 2.71 6.24
C THR A 60 1.02 3.64 7.39
N PRO A 61 0.25 3.76 8.51
CA PRO A 61 0.68 4.57 9.65
C PRO A 61 1.92 3.99 10.35
N LEU A 62 2.13 2.67 10.31
CA LEU A 62 3.38 2.07 10.81
C LEU A 62 4.60 2.55 10.01
N SER A 63 4.50 2.63 8.67
CA SER A 63 5.56 3.24 7.86
C SER A 63 5.77 4.71 8.20
N VAL A 64 4.69 5.50 8.36
CA VAL A 64 4.79 6.91 8.78
C VAL A 64 5.50 7.05 10.13
N PHE A 65 5.17 6.20 11.11
CA PHE A 65 5.85 6.18 12.41
C PHE A 65 7.36 5.98 12.25
N TRP A 66 7.77 4.97 11.47
CA TRP A 66 9.20 4.69 11.28
C TRP A 66 9.91 5.77 10.47
N PHE A 67 9.29 6.33 9.44
CA PHE A 67 9.86 7.47 8.71
C PHE A 67 10.11 8.65 9.64
N LYS A 68 9.16 9.00 10.51
CA LYS A 68 9.35 10.04 11.53
C LYS A 68 10.43 9.69 12.54
N LYS A 69 10.49 8.44 13.01
CA LYS A 69 11.47 7.99 14.02
C LYS A 69 12.92 8.10 13.52
N PHE A 70 13.12 7.86 12.23
CA PHE A 70 14.42 7.82 11.54
C PHE A 70 14.70 9.04 10.66
N GLU A 71 13.86 10.06 10.71
CA GLU A 71 14.08 11.33 10.00
C GLU A 71 15.46 11.90 10.34
N GLY A 72 16.26 12.19 9.31
CA GLY A 72 17.64 12.68 9.43
C GLY A 72 18.67 11.66 9.95
N LYS A 73 18.29 10.40 10.20
CA LYS A 73 19.19 9.37 10.75
C LYS A 73 19.62 8.31 9.74
N VAL A 74 18.94 8.24 8.60
CA VAL A 74 19.23 7.30 7.51
C VAL A 74 19.54 8.15 6.27
N ARG A 75 20.67 7.87 5.63
CA ARG A 75 21.11 8.48 4.37
C ARG A 75 20.75 7.59 3.19
#